data_AF-U5WBB1-F1
#
_entry.id   AF-U5WBB1-F1
#
_cell.length_a   1.000
_cell.length_b   1.000
_cell.length_c   1.000
_cell.angle_alpha   90.00
_cell.angle_beta   90.00
_cell.angle_gamma   90.00
#
_symmetry.space_group_name_H-M   'P 1'
#
loop_
_entity.id
_entity.type
_entity.pdbx_description
1 polymer ?
#
loop_
_entity_poly.entity_id
_entity_poly.type
_entity_poly.pdbx_seq_one_letter_code
_entity_poly.pdbx_strand_id
1 'polypeptide(L)'
;MPAACRPAGLPAEPPAADTRLSREAVVYVTQESTPEQRNYIDAAIFRVMAAGPGNFYYDPLSPEFRRAYCGRAPLDPKIGPTLPYLYEVGLSSPGAFPALVNEVQGMPGVVGVRHALPD
;
A
#
# COMPACT_ATOMS: atom_id res chain seq x y z
N MET A 1 11.31 1.07 26.14
CA MET A 1 11.03 1.51 24.76
C MET A 1 10.26 0.38 24.09
N PRO A 2 9.13 0.64 23.40
CA PRO A 2 8.45 -0.41 22.65
C PRO A 2 9.41 -1.05 21.65
N ALA A 3 9.33 -2.36 21.48
CA ALA A 3 10.16 -3.07 20.52
C ALA A 3 9.87 -2.56 19.11
N ALA A 4 10.92 -2.36 18.31
CA ALA A 4 10.76 -1.99 16.91
C ALA A 4 10.09 -3.14 16.14
N CYS A 5 9.12 -2.80 15.31
CA CYS A 5 8.44 -3.72 14.42
C CYS A 5 9.39 -4.14 13.28
N ARG A 6 9.34 -5.44 12.95
CA ARG A 6 10.21 -6.10 11.96
C ARG A 6 9.36 -6.91 10.98
N PRO A 7 8.65 -6.25 10.07
CA PRO A 7 7.81 -6.95 9.10
C PRO A 7 8.69 -7.74 8.12
N ALA A 8 8.26 -8.95 7.80
CA ALA A 8 8.90 -9.80 6.81
C ALA A 8 8.07 -9.77 5.52
N GLY A 9 8.25 -8.72 4.72
CA GLY A 9 7.53 -8.51 3.46
C GLY A 9 6.21 -7.75 3.62
N LEU A 10 5.23 -8.10 2.81
CA LEU A 10 3.94 -7.41 2.79
C LEU A 10 3.15 -7.65 4.07
N PRO A 11 2.44 -6.64 4.59
CA PRO A 11 1.49 -6.82 5.66
C PRO A 11 0.43 -7.85 5.29
N ALA A 12 -0.04 -8.59 6.30
CA ALA A 12 -1.18 -9.49 6.12
C ALA A 12 -2.43 -8.69 5.73
N GLU A 13 -3.28 -9.28 4.91
CA GLU A 13 -4.60 -8.72 4.64
C GLU A 13 -5.36 -8.62 5.97
N PRO A 14 -5.90 -7.45 6.35
CA PRO A 14 -6.71 -7.36 7.55
C PRO A 14 -7.99 -8.20 7.39
N PRO A 15 -8.57 -8.70 8.49
CA PRO A 15 -9.78 -9.52 8.44
C PRO A 15 -10.91 -8.83 7.67
N ALA A 16 -11.69 -9.59 6.91
CA ALA A 16 -12.80 -9.05 6.11
C ALA A 16 -13.84 -8.28 6.95
N ALA A 17 -13.99 -8.63 8.24
CA ALA A 17 -14.85 -7.92 9.17
C ALA A 17 -14.39 -6.46 9.40
N ASP A 18 -13.07 -6.22 9.39
CA ASP A 18 -12.47 -4.92 9.63
C ASP A 18 -12.37 -4.08 8.34
N THR A 19 -12.34 -4.75 7.18
CA THR A 19 -12.14 -4.09 5.87
C THR A 19 -13.41 -3.90 5.06
N ARG A 20 -14.54 -4.51 5.46
CA ARG A 20 -15.81 -4.46 4.72
C ARG A 20 -16.28 -3.04 4.37
N LEU A 21 -16.00 -2.08 5.25
CA LEU A 21 -16.38 -0.67 5.07
C LEU A 21 -15.18 0.24 4.81
N SER A 22 -13.98 -0.34 4.65
CA SER A 22 -12.77 0.41 4.39
C SER A 22 -12.88 1.15 3.06
N ARG A 23 -12.36 2.36 3.06
CA ARG A 23 -12.23 3.22 1.87
C ARG A 23 -10.77 3.49 1.56
N GLU A 24 -9.87 2.68 2.11
CA GLU A 24 -8.44 2.87 1.95
C GLU A 24 -7.80 1.55 1.53
N ALA A 25 -6.98 1.65 0.49
CA ALA A 25 -6.23 0.55 -0.07
C ALA A 25 -4.76 0.94 -0.18
N VAL A 26 -3.90 -0.07 -0.19
CA VAL A 26 -2.46 0.09 -0.35
C VAL A 26 -2.01 -0.81 -1.49
N VAL A 27 -1.41 -0.21 -2.52
CA VAL A 27 -0.77 -0.92 -3.62
C VAL A 27 0.72 -0.95 -3.35
N TYR A 28 1.30 -2.14 -3.19
CA TYR A 28 2.70 -2.32 -2.89
C TYR A 28 3.51 -2.56 -4.16
N VAL A 29 4.64 -1.89 -4.26
CA VAL A 29 5.48 -1.86 -5.46
C VAL A 29 6.93 -2.17 -5.09
N THR A 30 7.59 -3.04 -5.86
CA THR A 30 9.01 -3.34 -5.68
C THR A 30 9.87 -2.08 -5.77
N GLN A 31 10.96 -2.06 -5.00
CA GLN A 31 11.93 -0.98 -5.04
C GLN A 31 12.69 -0.90 -6.37
N GLU A 32 12.76 -2.02 -7.09
CA GLU A 32 13.35 -2.10 -8.43
C GLU A 32 12.47 -1.47 -9.52
N SER A 33 11.25 -1.06 -9.17
CA SER A 33 10.35 -0.39 -10.12
C SER A 33 11.02 0.83 -10.74
N THR A 34 10.89 0.98 -12.06
CA THR A 34 11.38 2.18 -12.75
C THR A 34 10.41 3.34 -12.52
N PRO A 35 10.84 4.61 -12.70
CA PRO A 35 9.93 5.75 -12.69
C PRO A 35 8.78 5.59 -13.70
N GLU A 36 9.05 5.02 -14.86
CA GLU A 36 8.04 4.77 -15.90
C GLU A 36 7.00 3.72 -15.46
N GLN A 37 7.43 2.61 -14.86
CA GLN A 37 6.52 1.61 -14.29
C GLN A 37 5.63 2.22 -13.20
N ARG A 38 6.21 3.04 -12.32
CA ARG A 38 5.47 3.78 -11.29
C ARG A 38 4.44 4.74 -11.87
N ASN A 39 4.77 5.47 -12.93
CA ASN A 39 3.82 6.33 -13.63
C ASN A 39 2.66 5.54 -14.25
N TYR A 40 2.93 4.35 -14.79
CA TYR A 40 1.86 3.49 -15.31
C TYR A 40 0.97 2.96 -14.20
N ILE A 41 1.52 2.58 -13.05
CA ILE A 41 0.76 2.16 -11.87
C ILE A 41 -0.14 3.30 -11.38
N ASP A 42 0.41 4.52 -11.25
CA ASP A 42 -0.36 5.69 -10.85
C ASP A 42 -1.50 6.01 -11.84
N ALA A 43 -1.22 5.94 -13.14
CA ALA A 43 -2.23 6.10 -14.18
C ALA A 43 -3.31 5.00 -14.11
N ALA A 44 -2.94 3.76 -13.80
CA ALA A 44 -3.88 2.66 -13.63
C ALA A 44 -4.77 2.86 -12.40
N ILE A 45 -4.20 3.29 -11.27
CA ILE A 45 -4.96 3.68 -10.07
C ILE A 45 -5.99 4.77 -10.44
N PHE A 46 -5.56 5.80 -11.16
CA PHE A 46 -6.42 6.91 -11.57
C PHE A 46 -7.55 6.51 -12.53
N ARG A 47 -7.37 5.49 -13.37
CA ARG A 47 -8.42 4.98 -14.27
C ARG A 47 -9.58 4.33 -13.52
N VAL A 48 -9.35 3.86 -12.30
CA VAL A 48 -10.43 3.35 -11.46
C VAL A 48 -11.27 4.55 -11.03
N MET A 49 -12.40 4.78 -11.70
CA MET A 49 -13.32 5.91 -11.45
C MET A 49 -13.73 6.07 -9.97
N ALA A 50 -13.67 4.98 -9.20
CA ALA A 50 -13.99 4.94 -7.79
C ALA A 50 -12.75 4.98 -6.86
N ALA A 51 -11.58 5.33 -7.38
CA ALA A 51 -10.35 5.56 -6.65
C ALA A 51 -9.86 7.00 -6.86
N GLY A 52 -9.28 7.59 -5.81
CA GLY A 52 -8.54 8.85 -5.90
C GLY A 52 -7.11 8.62 -6.40
N PRO A 53 -6.36 9.71 -6.65
CA PRO A 53 -4.94 9.61 -6.97
C PRO A 53 -4.19 8.89 -5.84
N GLY A 54 -3.20 8.07 -6.20
CA GLY A 54 -2.38 7.35 -5.24
C GLY A 54 -1.29 8.24 -4.67
N ASN A 55 -1.18 8.32 -3.34
CA ASN A 55 -0.04 8.97 -2.71
C ASN A 55 1.13 7.98 -2.62
N PHE A 56 2.25 8.29 -3.27
CA PHE A 56 3.43 7.42 -3.30
C PHE A 56 4.35 7.64 -2.11
N TYR A 57 4.64 6.57 -1.37
CA TYR A 57 5.55 6.58 -0.22
C TYR A 57 6.70 5.59 -0.43
N TYR A 58 7.92 6.14 -0.36
CA TYR A 58 9.17 5.39 -0.48
C TYR A 58 10.11 5.59 0.72
N ASP A 59 9.86 6.61 1.56
CA ASP A 59 10.67 6.90 2.74
C ASP A 59 10.18 6.06 3.93
N PRO A 60 11.00 5.12 4.45
CA PRO A 60 10.64 4.31 5.60
C PRO A 60 10.46 5.08 6.92
N LEU A 61 10.93 6.33 6.98
CA LEU A 61 10.74 7.20 8.14
C LEU A 61 9.40 7.93 8.12
N SER A 62 8.73 7.97 6.96
CA SER A 62 7.42 8.61 6.85
C SER A 62 6.39 7.93 7.78
N PRO A 63 5.49 8.71 8.42
CA PRO A 63 4.41 8.15 9.23
C PRO A 63 3.54 7.15 8.48
N GLU A 64 3.27 7.40 7.20
CA GLU A 64 2.38 6.61 6.35
C GLU A 64 3.00 5.26 5.98
N PHE A 65 4.29 5.26 5.63
CA PHE A 65 5.02 4.01 5.39
C PHE A 65 5.05 3.15 6.67
N ARG A 66 5.34 3.75 7.82
CA ARG A 66 5.31 3.03 9.11
C ARG A 66 3.91 2.59 9.51
N ARG A 67 2.87 3.36 9.18
CA ARG A 67 1.47 2.97 9.40
C ARG A 67 1.15 1.72 8.61
N ALA A 68 1.42 1.72 7.30
CA ALA A 68 1.12 0.61 6.41
C ALA A 68 1.79 -0.70 6.86
N TYR A 69 3.05 -0.64 7.31
CA TYR A 69 3.79 -1.84 7.69
C TYR A 69 3.66 -2.25 9.16
N CYS A 70 3.48 -1.30 10.06
CA CYS A 70 3.68 -1.51 11.49
C CYS A 70 2.61 -0.87 12.39
N GLY A 71 1.50 -0.39 11.83
CA GLY A 71 0.41 0.18 12.64
C GLY A 71 0.87 1.32 13.55
N ARG A 72 1.75 2.19 13.03
CA ARG A 72 2.40 3.35 13.72
C ARG A 72 3.49 2.98 14.73
N ALA A 73 3.78 1.70 14.96
CA ALA A 73 4.93 1.30 15.76
C ALA A 73 6.25 1.74 15.07
N PRO A 74 7.32 2.00 15.83
CA PRO A 74 8.63 2.27 15.25
C PRO A 74 9.09 1.10 14.37
N LEU A 75 9.46 1.38 13.13
CA LEU A 75 10.04 0.41 12.19
C LEU A 75 11.53 0.27 12.46
N ASP A 76 12.05 -0.96 12.44
CA ASP A 76 13.50 -1.18 12.53
C ASP A 76 14.20 -0.51 11.34
N PRO A 77 15.16 0.41 11.55
CA PRO A 77 15.81 1.15 10.48
C PRO A 77 16.60 0.25 9.51
N LYS A 78 16.94 -0.98 9.91
CA LYS A 78 17.60 -1.96 9.02
C LYS A 78 16.63 -2.64 8.05
N ILE A 79 15.33 -2.65 8.37
CA ILE A 79 14.31 -3.35 7.59
C ILE A 79 13.61 -2.41 6.62
N GLY A 80 13.39 -1.15 6.98
CA GLY A 80 12.72 -0.18 6.10
C GLY A 80 13.25 -0.16 4.66
N PRO A 81 14.57 -0.10 4.43
CA PRO A 81 15.17 -0.13 3.10
C PRO A 81 14.99 -1.45 2.33
N THR A 82 14.46 -2.52 2.92
CA THR A 82 14.20 -3.79 2.22
C THR A 82 12.72 -4.01 1.90
N LEU A 83 11.84 -3.11 2.34
CA LEU A 83 10.40 -3.26 2.17
C LEU A 83 9.92 -2.62 0.86
N PRO A 84 8.91 -3.18 0.19
CA PRO A 84 8.29 -2.55 -0.97
C PRO A 84 7.87 -1.09 -0.71
N TYR A 85 7.95 -0.26 -1.74
CA TYR A 85 7.28 1.03 -1.75
C TYR A 85 5.77 0.84 -1.79
N LEU A 86 5.01 1.90 -1.56
CA LEU A 86 3.56 1.80 -1.58
C LEU A 86 2.88 3.04 -2.14
N TYR A 87 1.72 2.82 -2.75
CA TYR A 87 0.73 3.83 -3.02
C TYR A 87 -0.42 3.68 -2.03
N GLU A 88 -0.74 4.74 -1.30
CA GLU A 88 -1.98 4.82 -0.55
C GLU A 88 -3.08 5.35 -1.46
N VAL A 89 -4.20 4.64 -1.52
CA VAL A 89 -5.29 4.91 -2.45
C VAL A 89 -6.58 5.07 -1.67
N GLY A 90 -7.16 6.27 -1.75
CA GLY A 90 -8.52 6.52 -1.27
C GLY A 90 -9.54 5.97 -2.24
N LEU A 91 -10.56 5.27 -1.74
CA LEU A 91 -11.67 4.71 -2.50
C LEU A 91 -12.94 5.52 -2.22
N SER A 92 -13.72 5.79 -3.26
CA SER A 92 -15.02 6.46 -3.11
C SER A 92 -16.07 5.56 -2.44
N SER A 93 -15.89 4.25 -2.53
CA SER A 93 -16.71 3.25 -1.83
C SER A 93 -15.91 1.97 -1.54
N PRO A 94 -16.29 1.18 -0.52
CA PRO A 94 -15.63 -0.10 -0.23
C PRO A 94 -15.71 -1.10 -1.38
N GLY A 95 -16.77 -1.04 -2.20
CA GLY A 95 -16.94 -1.90 -3.37
C GLY A 95 -15.94 -1.62 -4.51
N ALA A 96 -15.14 -0.56 -4.42
CA ALA A 96 -14.13 -0.23 -5.42
C ALA A 96 -12.83 -1.05 -5.28
N PHE A 97 -12.60 -1.68 -4.11
CA PHE A 97 -11.36 -2.42 -3.86
C PHE A 97 -11.11 -3.54 -4.89
N PRO A 98 -12.07 -4.41 -5.24
CA PRO A 98 -11.85 -5.43 -6.27
C PRO A 98 -11.54 -4.85 -7.65
N ALA A 99 -12.12 -3.68 -8.00
CA ALA A 99 -11.82 -3.01 -9.26
C ALA A 99 -10.38 -2.49 -9.29
N LEU A 100 -9.91 -1.92 -8.18
CA LEU A 100 -8.52 -1.53 -8.02
C LEU A 100 -7.59 -2.73 -8.17
N VAL A 101 -7.85 -3.82 -7.45
CA VAL A 101 -7.07 -5.05 -7.56
C VAL A 101 -6.99 -5.52 -9.01
N ASN A 102 -8.13 -5.63 -9.71
CA ASN A 102 -8.15 -6.09 -11.10
C ASN A 102 -7.36 -5.19 -12.06
N GLU A 103 -7.31 -3.88 -11.79
CA GLU A 103 -6.65 -2.91 -12.65
C GLU A 103 -5.12 -2.92 -12.46
N VAL A 104 -4.62 -3.07 -11.24
CA VAL A 104 -3.18 -2.97 -10.95
C VAL A 104 -2.48 -4.31 -10.72
N GLN A 105 -3.23 -5.37 -10.37
CA GLN A 105 -2.65 -6.67 -10.08
C GLN A 105 -2.02 -7.26 -11.35
N GLY A 106 -0.72 -7.60 -11.27
CA GLY A 106 0.03 -8.14 -12.40
C GLY A 106 0.74 -7.08 -13.25
N MET A 107 0.57 -5.78 -12.95
CA MET A 107 1.40 -4.75 -13.56
C MET A 107 2.87 -4.92 -13.15
N PRO A 108 3.84 -4.65 -14.05
CA PRO A 108 5.25 -4.66 -13.70
C PRO A 108 5.55 -3.75 -12.51
N GLY A 109 6.17 -4.33 -11.48
CA GLY A 109 6.50 -3.62 -10.25
C GLY A 109 5.50 -3.85 -9.12
N VAL A 110 4.24 -4.18 -9.39
CA VAL A 110 3.24 -4.42 -8.34
C VAL A 110 3.45 -5.79 -7.71
N VAL A 111 3.66 -5.82 -6.40
CA VAL A 111 3.86 -7.06 -5.62
C VAL A 111 2.65 -7.46 -4.80
N GLY A 112 1.68 -6.56 -4.61
CA GLY A 112 0.40 -6.88 -3.99
C GLY A 112 -0.48 -5.67 -3.76
N VAL A 113 -1.74 -5.93 -3.45
CA VAL A 113 -2.73 -4.92 -3.08
C VAL A 113 -3.44 -5.40 -1.82
N ARG A 114 -3.55 -4.55 -0.81
CA ARG A 114 -4.21 -4.83 0.48
C ARG A 114 -5.14 -3.69 0.86
N HIS A 115 -6.12 -3.94 1.71
CA HIS A 115 -6.74 -2.83 2.44
C HIS A 115 -5.72 -2.17 3.38
N ALA A 116 -5.90 -0.88 3.64
CA ALA A 116 -5.12 -0.20 4.67
C ALA A 116 -5.42 -0.83 6.05
N LEU A 117 -4.43 -0.80 6.94
CA LEU A 117 -4.65 -1.18 8.33
C LEU A 117 -5.63 -0.20 8.98
N PRO A 118 -6.63 -0.69 9.75
CA PRO A 118 -7.54 0.18 10.46
C PRO A 118 -6.79 1.04 11.49
N ASP A 119 -7.30 2.26 11.72
CA ASP A 119 -6.78 3.20 12.72
C ASP A 119 -6.94 2.73 14.17
#